data_AF-A0A8W8HSL6-F1
#
_entry.id   AF-A0A8W8HSL6-F1
#
_cell.length_a   1.000
_cell.length_b   1.000
_cell.length_c   1.000
_cell.angle_alpha   90.00
_cell.angle_beta   90.00
_cell.angle_gamma   90.00
#
_symmetry.space_group_name_H-M   'P 1'
#
loop_
_entity.id
_entity.type
_entity.pdbx_description
1 polymer ?
#
loop_
_entity_poly.entity_id
_entity_poly.type
_entity_poly.pdbx_seq_one_letter_code
_entity_poly.pdbx_strand_id
1 'polypeptide(L)'
;AFPCENFICLYGLHERFLNNMVSRFNEKLIPDFYEFFRETWCLALYHDRFSDFRDEVRELLVTSPGVGMDSIEDKVREVVDEDVPMNDAQKKQLLEIYASSGSKRAVETRLLSFLSYNYYHLPMYAKPGMV
;
A
#
# COMPACT_ATOMS: atom_id res chain seq x y z
N ALA A 1 25.29 1.49 -7.98
CA ALA A 1 24.63 2.60 -7.26
C ALA A 1 23.22 2.72 -7.83
N PHE A 2 22.19 2.82 -6.98
CA PHE A 2 20.82 3.03 -7.45
C PHE A 2 20.67 4.46 -7.99
N PRO A 3 20.01 4.69 -9.14
CA PRO A 3 19.86 6.02 -9.68
C PRO A 3 18.94 6.84 -8.76
N CYS A 4 19.45 7.92 -8.16
CA CYS A 4 18.64 8.88 -7.41
C CYS A 4 17.47 9.43 -8.25
N GLU A 5 17.59 9.35 -9.58
CA GLU A 5 16.57 9.74 -10.55
C GLU A 5 15.22 9.07 -10.30
N ASN A 6 15.20 7.84 -9.75
CA ASN A 6 13.96 7.12 -9.45
C ASN A 6 13.21 7.67 -8.22
N PHE A 7 13.80 8.59 -7.45
CA PHE A 7 13.13 9.21 -6.31
C PHE A 7 11.89 10.01 -6.72
N ILE A 8 11.81 10.41 -7.99
CA ILE A 8 10.60 11.03 -8.54
C ILE A 8 9.36 10.12 -8.37
N CYS A 9 9.52 8.81 -8.40
CA CYS A 9 8.43 7.84 -8.18
C CYS A 9 7.86 7.90 -6.74
N LEU A 10 8.61 8.45 -5.78
CA LEU A 10 8.17 8.61 -4.40
C LEU A 10 7.26 9.83 -4.23
N TYR A 11 7.30 10.78 -5.17
CA TYR A 11 6.50 11.98 -5.10
C TYR A 11 5.00 11.65 -5.19
N GLY A 12 4.20 12.28 -4.31
CA GLY A 12 2.77 12.03 -4.22
C GLY A 12 2.38 10.71 -3.56
N LEU A 13 3.35 9.92 -3.06
CA LEU A 13 3.06 8.76 -2.21
C LEU A 13 2.80 9.20 -0.77
N HIS A 14 1.75 8.64 -0.16
CA HIS A 14 1.52 8.79 1.27
C HIS A 14 2.63 8.07 2.07
N GLU A 15 3.07 8.65 3.19
CA GLU A 15 4.22 8.17 3.98
C GLU A 15 4.12 6.69 4.43
N ARG A 16 2.89 6.16 4.56
CA ARG A 16 2.64 4.74 4.84
C ARG A 16 3.13 3.79 3.74
N PHE A 17 3.09 4.20 2.47
CA PHE A 17 3.71 3.43 1.37
C PHE A 17 5.24 3.42 1.50
N LEU A 18 5.80 4.46 2.11
CA LEU A 18 7.22 4.65 2.37
C LEU A 18 7.63 4.03 3.71
N ASN A 19 7.01 2.90 4.07
CA ASN A 19 7.31 2.10 5.26
C ASN A 19 7.11 2.87 6.59
N ASN A 20 5.99 3.59 6.71
CA ASN A 20 5.67 4.45 7.87
C ASN A 20 6.79 5.47 8.17
N MET A 21 7.27 6.11 7.11
CA MET A 21 8.45 6.97 7.11
C MET A 21 8.44 8.01 8.23
N VAL A 22 7.29 8.65 8.49
CA VAL A 22 7.21 9.73 9.48
C VAL A 22 7.45 9.19 10.88
N SER A 23 6.83 8.06 11.25
CA SER A 23 7.04 7.44 12.57
C SER A 23 8.49 7.02 12.74
N ARG A 24 9.05 6.32 11.74
CA ARG A 24 10.45 5.85 11.78
C ARG A 24 11.45 6.99 11.89
N PHE A 25 11.21 8.10 11.19
CA PHE A 25 12.06 9.28 11.29
C PHE A 25 11.99 9.91 12.69
N ASN A 26 10.78 10.08 13.24
CA ASN A 26 10.59 10.60 14.60
C ASN A 26 11.26 9.72 15.67
N GLU A 27 11.27 8.40 15.45
CA GLU A 27 11.94 7.41 16.29
C GLU A 27 13.46 7.31 16.03
N LYS A 28 14.02 8.15 15.15
CA LYS A 28 15.45 8.17 14.76
C LYS A 28 15.94 6.86 14.12
N LEU A 29 15.03 6.10 13.52
CA LEU A 29 15.34 4.87 12.77
C LEU A 29 15.79 5.15 11.33
N ILE A 30 15.64 6.39 10.86
CA ILE A 30 16.09 6.84 9.53
C ILE A 30 17.24 7.84 9.74
N PRO A 31 18.50 7.37 9.80
CA PRO A 31 19.65 8.25 9.98
C PRO A 31 19.98 9.03 8.69
N ASP A 32 19.70 8.43 7.54
CA ASP A 32 19.91 9.02 6.22
C ASP A 32 18.80 8.54 5.27
N PHE A 33 18.01 9.49 4.75
CA PHE A 33 16.95 9.20 3.77
C PHE A 33 17.51 8.62 2.47
N TYR A 34 18.71 9.00 2.07
CA TYR A 34 19.35 8.49 0.87
C TYR A 34 19.74 7.02 1.03
N GLU A 35 20.20 6.59 2.20
CA GLU A 35 20.42 5.16 2.48
C GLU A 35 19.11 4.40 2.61
N PHE A 36 18.14 4.94 3.35
CA PHE A 36 16.84 4.32 3.58
C PHE A 36 16.09 4.00 2.28
N PHE A 37 16.07 4.93 1.33
CA PHE A 37 15.40 4.74 0.04
C PHE A 37 16.21 3.92 -0.98
N ARG A 38 17.46 3.54 -0.65
CA ARG A 38 18.28 2.59 -1.42
C ARG A 38 18.13 1.15 -0.94
N GLU A 39 17.37 0.92 0.13
CA GLU A 39 17.07 -0.43 0.61
C GLU A 39 16.18 -1.21 -0.37
N THR A 40 16.30 -2.53 -0.34
CA THR A 40 15.65 -3.45 -1.31
C THR A 40 14.13 -3.42 -1.27
N TRP A 41 13.52 -3.12 -0.11
CA TRP A 41 12.07 -2.98 0.04
C TRP A 41 11.49 -1.80 -0.77
N CYS A 42 12.30 -0.82 -1.13
CA CYS A 42 11.84 0.36 -1.87
C CYS A 42 11.76 0.08 -3.38
N LEU A 43 12.38 -1.00 -3.87
CA LEU A 43 12.49 -1.29 -5.31
C LEU A 43 11.14 -1.53 -5.99
N ALA A 44 10.16 -2.08 -5.29
CA ALA A 44 8.81 -2.23 -5.86
C ALA A 44 8.17 -0.86 -6.16
N LEU A 45 8.48 0.18 -5.37
CA LEU A 45 7.94 1.53 -5.55
C LEU A 45 8.53 2.25 -6.78
N TYR A 46 9.75 1.87 -7.19
CA TYR A 46 10.42 2.40 -8.38
C TYR A 46 10.06 1.65 -9.66
N HIS A 47 9.31 0.55 -9.55
CA HIS A 47 8.93 -0.23 -10.71
C HIS A 47 7.92 0.56 -11.55
N ASP A 48 8.10 0.60 -12.86
CA ASP A 48 7.22 1.32 -13.81
C ASP A 48 5.74 0.92 -13.67
N ARG A 49 5.46 -0.38 -13.48
CA ARG A 49 4.12 -0.95 -13.24
C ARG A 49 3.55 -0.75 -11.84
N PHE A 50 4.26 -0.07 -10.93
CA PHE A 50 3.78 0.14 -9.57
C PHE A 50 2.58 1.10 -9.51
N SER A 51 2.51 2.09 -10.40
CA SER A 51 1.33 2.96 -10.53
C SER A 51 0.09 2.16 -10.89
N ASP A 52 0.20 1.28 -11.88
CA ASP A 52 -0.91 0.47 -12.37
C ASP A 52 -1.42 -0.46 -11.26
N PHE A 53 -0.50 -1.09 -10.53
CA PHE A 53 -0.84 -1.88 -9.35
C PHE A 53 -1.61 -1.08 -8.30
N ARG A 54 -1.23 0.17 -8.03
CA ARG A 54 -1.95 1.04 -7.08
C ARG A 54 -3.35 1.37 -7.57
N ASP A 55 -3.52 1.62 -8.86
CA ASP A 55 -4.81 1.92 -9.46
C ASP A 55 -5.72 0.70 -9.42
N GLU A 56 -5.21 -0.50 -9.71
CA GLU A 56 -5.94 -1.77 -9.54
C GLU A 56 -6.37 -1.99 -8.08
N VAL A 57 -5.49 -1.72 -7.11
CA VAL A 57 -5.83 -1.83 -5.68
C VAL A 57 -6.90 -0.81 -5.29
N ARG A 58 -6.84 0.42 -5.82
CA ARG A 58 -7.89 1.42 -5.59
C ARG A 58 -9.22 0.96 -6.15
N GLU A 59 -9.24 0.47 -7.39
CA GLU A 59 -10.45 -0.03 -8.04
C GLU A 59 -11.12 -1.15 -7.22
N LEU A 60 -10.33 -2.07 -6.66
CA LEU A 60 -10.83 -3.12 -5.77
C LEU A 60 -11.54 -2.60 -4.50
N LEU A 61 -11.16 -1.42 -4.01
CA LEU A 61 -11.71 -0.84 -2.79
C LEU A 61 -12.93 0.05 -3.04
N VAL A 62 -13.00 0.65 -4.24
CA VAL A 62 -14.10 1.52 -4.69
C VAL A 62 -15.25 0.71 -5.31
N THR A 63 -14.95 -0.46 -5.88
CA THR A 63 -15.98 -1.29 -6.53
C THR A 63 -16.80 -2.07 -5.49
N SER A 64 -18.13 -1.93 -5.56
CA SER A 64 -19.06 -2.76 -4.79
C SER A 64 -18.87 -4.25 -5.08
N PRO A 65 -18.75 -5.11 -4.06
CA PRO A 65 -18.53 -6.55 -4.25
C PRO A 65 -19.75 -7.30 -4.82
N GLY A 66 -20.93 -6.66 -4.82
CA GLY A 66 -22.17 -7.25 -5.34
C GLY A 66 -23.34 -6.27 -5.32
N VAL A 67 -24.46 -6.70 -5.92
CA VAL A 67 -25.70 -5.89 -5.98
C VAL A 67 -26.22 -5.65 -4.55
N GLY A 68 -26.35 -4.37 -4.18
CA GLY A 68 -26.82 -3.95 -2.85
C GLY A 68 -25.77 -4.07 -1.74
N MET A 69 -24.49 -4.26 -2.08
CA MET A 69 -23.39 -4.21 -1.12
C MET A 69 -22.57 -2.93 -1.33
N ASP A 70 -22.27 -2.25 -0.24
CA ASP A 70 -21.42 -1.06 -0.25
C ASP A 70 -19.96 -1.44 -0.45
N SER A 71 -19.20 -0.55 -1.09
CA SER A 71 -17.75 -0.69 -1.22
C SER A 71 -17.04 -0.36 0.10
N ILE A 72 -15.73 -0.63 0.16
CA ILE A 72 -14.92 -0.19 1.31
C ILE A 72 -14.85 1.34 1.34
N GLU A 73 -14.77 1.99 0.17
CA GLU A 73 -14.78 3.44 0.08
C GLU A 73 -16.08 4.03 0.65
N ASP A 74 -17.24 3.46 0.33
CA ASP A 74 -18.53 3.92 0.85
C ASP A 74 -18.57 3.82 2.38
N LYS A 75 -18.08 2.69 2.94
CA LYS A 75 -17.97 2.52 4.39
C LYS A 75 -16.98 3.48 5.04
N VAL A 76 -15.90 3.86 4.35
CA VAL A 76 -14.99 4.90 4.83
C VAL A 76 -15.72 6.24 4.87
N ARG A 77 -16.45 6.62 3.80
CA ARG A 77 -17.20 7.89 3.73
C ARG A 77 -18.31 7.98 4.78
N GLU A 78 -18.95 6.87 5.16
CA GLU A 78 -19.95 6.85 6.24
C GLU A 78 -19.33 7.15 7.62
N VAL A 79 -18.08 6.78 7.84
CA VAL A 79 -17.41 6.85 9.14
C VAL A 79 -16.55 8.12 9.28
N VAL A 80 -16.02 8.63 8.18
CA VAL A 80 -15.15 9.82 8.15
C VAL A 80 -16.02 11.07 8.02
N ASP A 81 -15.94 11.93 9.03
CA ASP A 81 -16.38 13.32 8.93
C ASP A 81 -15.23 14.13 8.30
N GLU A 82 -15.50 14.94 7.26
CA GLU A 82 -14.47 15.66 6.51
C GLU A 82 -13.65 16.61 7.41
N ASP A 83 -14.24 17.08 8.51
CA ASP A 83 -13.63 18.05 9.42
C ASP A 83 -12.98 17.42 10.68
N VAL A 84 -13.12 16.11 10.90
CA VAL A 84 -12.65 15.45 12.13
C VAL A 84 -11.76 14.24 11.82
N PRO A 85 -10.52 14.18 12.34
CA PRO A 85 -9.68 13.01 12.17
C PRO A 85 -10.34 11.79 12.84
N MET A 86 -10.31 10.66 12.16
CA MET A 86 -10.83 9.39 12.68
C MET A 86 -10.20 9.04 14.03
N ASN A 87 -11.05 8.68 14.99
CA ASN A 87 -10.58 8.12 16.25
C ASN A 87 -10.16 6.64 16.10
N ASP A 88 -9.46 6.11 17.11
CA ASP A 88 -8.96 4.74 17.09
C ASP A 88 -10.06 3.68 17.00
N ALA A 89 -11.24 3.94 17.56
CA ALA A 89 -12.37 3.02 17.52
C ALA A 89 -12.94 2.91 16.09
N GLN A 90 -13.14 4.05 15.42
CA GLN A 90 -13.55 4.13 14.02
C GLN A 90 -12.52 3.46 13.09
N LYS A 91 -11.24 3.71 13.32
CA LYS A 91 -10.15 3.07 12.55
C LYS A 91 -10.16 1.55 12.73
N LYS A 92 -10.34 1.06 13.96
CA LYS A 92 -10.45 -0.36 14.25
C LYS A 92 -11.67 -0.99 13.55
N GLN A 93 -12.82 -0.33 13.60
CA GLN A 93 -14.03 -0.76 12.91
C GLN A 93 -13.80 -0.90 11.39
N LEU A 94 -13.20 0.11 10.74
CA LEU A 94 -12.91 0.03 9.30
C LEU A 94 -11.91 -1.09 8.96
N LEU A 95 -10.92 -1.34 9.81
CA LEU A 95 -9.98 -2.45 9.63
C LEU A 95 -10.67 -3.81 9.76
N GLU A 96 -11.63 -3.95 10.67
CA GLU A 96 -12.44 -5.15 10.81
C GLU A 96 -13.30 -5.39 9.56
N ILE A 97 -13.97 -4.35 9.05
CA ILE A 97 -14.76 -4.41 7.80
C ILE A 97 -13.87 -4.81 6.62
N TYR A 98 -12.69 -4.18 6.49
CA TYR A 98 -11.72 -4.51 5.44
C TYR A 98 -11.26 -5.98 5.51
N ALA A 99 -11.05 -6.50 6.72
CA ALA A 99 -10.66 -7.89 6.93
C ALA A 99 -11.78 -8.89 6.61
N SER A 100 -13.05 -8.56 6.93
CA SER A 100 -14.19 -9.46 6.75
C SER A 100 -14.86 -9.39 5.37
N SER A 101 -14.68 -8.30 4.62
CA SER A 101 -15.31 -8.04 3.31
C SER A 101 -14.74 -8.88 2.15
N GLY A 102 -13.62 -9.56 2.35
CA GLY A 102 -12.87 -10.21 1.27
C GLY A 102 -11.97 -9.25 0.48
N SER A 103 -12.13 -7.93 0.63
CA SER A 103 -11.25 -6.93 0.01
C SER A 103 -9.79 -7.13 0.42
N LYS A 104 -9.53 -7.48 1.68
CA LYS A 104 -8.17 -7.83 2.13
C LYS A 104 -7.55 -8.94 1.29
N ARG A 105 -8.28 -10.04 1.09
CA ARG A 105 -7.81 -11.17 0.28
C ARG A 105 -7.62 -10.77 -1.18
N ALA A 106 -8.50 -9.93 -1.74
CA ALA A 106 -8.37 -9.45 -3.10
C ALA A 106 -7.11 -8.59 -3.30
N VAL A 107 -6.83 -7.66 -2.38
CA VAL A 107 -5.62 -6.83 -2.37
C VAL A 107 -4.36 -7.68 -2.21
N GLU A 108 -4.35 -8.61 -1.25
CA GLU A 108 -3.23 -9.56 -1.07
C GLU A 108 -3.00 -10.40 -2.33
N THR A 109 -4.06 -10.87 -2.97
CA THR A 109 -3.98 -11.63 -4.22
C THR A 109 -3.37 -10.79 -5.34
N ARG A 110 -3.82 -9.54 -5.52
CA ARG A 110 -3.25 -8.63 -6.53
C ARG A 110 -1.78 -8.30 -6.25
N LEU A 111 -1.41 -8.08 -4.98
CA LEU A 111 -0.01 -7.87 -4.60
C LEU A 111 0.86 -9.07 -4.98
N LEU A 112 0.40 -10.30 -4.68
CA LEU A 112 1.12 -11.52 -5.05
C LEU A 112 1.21 -11.70 -6.56
N SER A 113 0.16 -11.36 -7.32
CA SER A 113 0.19 -11.35 -8.79
C SER A 113 1.21 -10.35 -9.32
N PHE A 114 1.23 -9.11 -8.80
CA PHE A 114 2.20 -8.09 -9.15
C PHE A 114 3.63 -8.59 -8.91
N LEU A 115 3.94 -9.10 -7.71
CA LEU A 115 5.29 -9.59 -7.39
C LEU A 115 5.69 -10.80 -8.25
N SER A 116 4.75 -11.72 -8.50
CA SER A 116 5.03 -12.92 -9.31
C SER A 116 5.29 -12.57 -10.77
N TYR A 117 4.52 -11.64 -11.33
CA TYR A 117 4.67 -11.17 -12.71
C TYR A 117 5.98 -10.39 -12.90
N ASN A 118 6.37 -9.59 -11.90
CA ASN A 118 7.57 -8.76 -11.91
C ASN A 118 8.81 -9.46 -11.32
N TYR A 119 8.75 -10.76 -11.02
CA TYR A 119 9.78 -11.46 -10.24
C TYR A 119 11.20 -11.33 -10.84
N TYR A 120 11.31 -11.30 -12.17
CA TYR A 120 12.61 -11.11 -12.83
C TYR A 120 13.29 -9.79 -12.41
N HIS A 121 12.51 -8.72 -12.21
CA HIS A 121 13.00 -7.41 -11.76
C HIS A 121 12.94 -7.24 -10.24
N LEU A 122 12.08 -7.99 -9.55
CA LEU A 122 11.84 -7.92 -8.12
C LEU A 122 12.21 -9.24 -7.38
N PRO A 123 13.40 -9.85 -7.61
CA PRO A 123 13.74 -11.16 -7.06
C PRO A 123 13.95 -11.16 -5.53
N MET A 124 14.11 -9.98 -4.93
CA MET A 124 14.28 -9.80 -3.49
C MET A 124 12.98 -9.98 -2.69
N TYR A 125 11.81 -10.01 -3.36
CA TYR A 125 10.52 -10.20 -2.70
C TYR A 125 10.16 -11.68 -2.68
N ALA A 126 9.74 -12.17 -1.53
CA ALA A 126 9.27 -13.54 -1.38
C ALA A 126 7.87 -13.71 -2.01
N LYS A 127 7.66 -14.85 -2.69
CA LYS A 127 6.35 -15.32 -3.14
C LYS A 127 6.04 -16.70 -2.56
N PRO A 128 4.75 -17.11 -2.52
CA PRO A 128 4.38 -18.45 -2.08
C PRO A 128 5.16 -19.54 -2.85
N GLY A 129 5.69 -20.53 -2.12
CA GLY A 129 6.48 -21.63 -2.68
C GLY A 129 7.99 -21.37 -2.77
N MET A 130 8.51 -20.28 -2.18
CA MET A 130 9.96 -20.00 -2.10
C MET A 130 10.65 -20.58 -0.84
N VAL A 131 9.93 -21.32 0.02
CA VAL A 131 10.45 -22.00 1.22
C VAL A 131 9.70 -23.30 1.46
#